data_AF-A0A9D7H3E3-F1
#
_entry.id   AF-A0A9D7H3E3-F1
#
_cell.length_a   1.000
_cell.length_b   1.000
_cell.length_c   1.000
_cell.angle_alpha   90.00
_cell.angle_beta   90.00
_cell.angle_gamma   90.00
#
_symmetry.space_group_name_H-M   'P 1'
#
loop_
_entity.id
_entity.type
_entity.pdbx_description
1 polymer ?
#
loop_
_entity_poly.entity_id
_entity_poly.type
_entity_poly.pdbx_seq_one_letter_code
_entity_poly.pdbx_strand_id
1 'polypeptide(L)'
;MSVLVNLASFKKGFPKDMPPPARLLAFGKWLGKVPRGALGYFDALSSEPLDVTYTDNAAATDVLRRSLGIFLTLCDGSRLALWNHGGKGPAVVLLGSEGELKNVAPDFDSFLLAWSRGKCGIGDLDEEHDDVESARPALAKWLAAEGAKRSSATAPSFKSWFKKTVDDASPAARKKKLASAASAALAKAERVRVDLASVRAQAPKGFAFPPRFEPFAKWLAKAPEGGLTENELSLFGYRHSMTGDDAVDAELRKVLVLFMAARDLVDDVTTEVGLWKHSGATPSVIARVDESTWRNVAPDLDTFLLAWASGETGIAELGGGDEGTLASFRDWLVKGRAKPSTARAPDIAAWVAKVRAEAKRPPSKKVGAVGKPPADMAERTMALLGQPKDAPAVVAFANELGIDLAALTDDSELNRLFVAKHGYSFAFPMPEDDKAPRVRTFASVRFHRAKNRWWSYALGRDVSFSEFAGALPRGLAFTQSRGDVINLLGKPTKEDDDDLEWTDKKTGVTLVVEFASQWDKIPAGEMKCVVLRR
;
A
#
# COMPACT_ATOMS: atom_id res chain seq x y z
N MET A 1 -24.06 31.90 30.21
CA MET A 1 -24.00 30.49 29.72
C MET A 1 -22.92 29.75 30.50
N SER A 2 -23.06 28.45 30.75
CA SER A 2 -22.01 27.65 31.40
C SER A 2 -20.91 27.27 30.40
N VAL A 3 -19.71 26.96 30.91
CA VAL A 3 -18.63 26.36 30.13
C VAL A 3 -19.08 25.03 29.52
N LEU A 4 -18.70 24.74 28.27
CA LEU A 4 -18.92 23.42 27.68
C LEU A 4 -17.96 22.41 28.33
N VAL A 5 -18.52 21.45 29.06
CA VAL A 5 -17.76 20.36 29.69
C VAL A 5 -18.25 19.02 29.13
N ASN A 6 -17.37 18.30 28.43
CA ASN A 6 -17.67 17.00 27.84
C ASN A 6 -16.70 15.93 28.32
N LEU A 7 -16.91 15.42 29.54
CA LEU A 7 -16.06 14.37 30.11
C LEU A 7 -16.18 13.03 29.39
N ALA A 8 -17.30 12.77 28.70
CA ALA A 8 -17.49 11.55 27.94
C ALA A 8 -16.52 11.47 26.74
N SER A 9 -16.12 12.61 26.17
CA SER A 9 -15.18 12.60 25.04
C SER A 9 -13.77 12.17 25.44
N PHE A 10 -13.39 12.26 26.71
CA PHE A 10 -12.08 11.80 27.20
C PHE A 10 -11.84 10.31 26.96
N LYS A 11 -12.91 9.49 26.95
CA LYS A 11 -12.80 8.06 26.64
C LYS A 11 -12.28 7.81 25.22
N LYS A 12 -12.51 8.75 24.29
CA LYS A 12 -12.09 8.65 22.89
C LYS A 12 -10.82 9.45 22.61
N GLY A 13 -10.66 10.61 23.21
CA GLY A 13 -9.55 11.52 22.90
C GLY A 13 -8.25 11.24 23.67
N PHE A 14 -8.30 10.58 24.83
CA PHE A 14 -7.08 10.20 25.56
C PHE A 14 -6.47 8.89 25.03
N PRO A 15 -5.13 8.74 25.09
CA PRO A 15 -4.46 7.48 24.77
C PRO A 15 -4.92 6.38 25.73
N LYS A 16 -5.06 5.14 25.23
CA LYS A 16 -5.47 3.99 26.05
C LYS A 16 -4.54 3.75 27.24
N ASP A 17 -3.24 3.92 27.03
CA ASP A 17 -2.20 3.71 28.05
C ASP A 17 -1.95 4.95 28.91
N MET A 18 -2.72 6.01 28.69
CA MET A 18 -2.66 7.26 29.44
C MET A 18 -4.08 7.75 29.75
N PRO A 19 -4.80 7.10 30.69
CA PRO A 19 -6.15 7.52 31.04
C PRO A 19 -6.16 8.94 31.64
N PRO A 20 -7.28 9.67 31.52
CA PRO A 20 -7.40 11.01 32.08
C PRO A 20 -7.19 10.98 33.61
N PRO A 21 -6.37 11.87 34.19
CA PRO A 21 -6.13 11.89 35.63
C PRO A 21 -7.41 12.14 36.43
N ALA A 22 -7.54 11.50 37.60
CA ALA A 22 -8.70 11.68 38.48
C ALA A 22 -8.95 13.15 38.83
N ARG A 23 -7.87 13.93 39.03
CA ARG A 23 -7.92 15.39 39.25
C ARG A 23 -8.60 16.13 38.09
N LEU A 24 -8.30 15.77 36.84
CA LEU A 24 -8.90 16.39 35.66
C LEU A 24 -10.40 16.11 35.57
N LEU A 25 -10.83 14.89 35.92
CA LEU A 25 -12.25 14.53 35.98
C LEU A 25 -12.98 15.29 37.10
N ALA A 26 -12.36 15.42 38.27
CA ALA A 26 -12.92 16.20 39.39
C ALA A 26 -13.01 17.69 39.04
N PHE A 27 -11.96 18.24 38.42
CA PHE A 27 -11.93 19.62 37.92
C PHE A 27 -13.07 19.87 36.94
N GLY A 28 -13.31 18.98 35.97
CA GLY A 28 -14.40 19.17 35.02
C GLY A 28 -15.80 19.15 35.65
N LYS A 29 -16.03 18.29 36.66
CA LYS A 29 -17.29 18.32 37.43
C LYS A 29 -17.50 19.62 38.19
N TRP A 30 -16.41 20.19 38.73
CA TRP A 30 -16.44 21.50 39.38
C TRP A 30 -16.68 22.62 38.35
N LEU A 31 -15.94 22.59 37.24
CA LEU A 31 -15.99 23.59 36.17
C LEU A 31 -17.37 23.68 35.51
N GLY A 32 -18.11 22.58 35.42
CA GLY A 32 -19.48 22.57 34.89
C GLY A 32 -20.47 23.45 35.67
N LYS A 33 -20.09 23.92 36.87
CA LYS A 33 -20.87 24.85 37.70
C LYS A 33 -20.39 26.30 37.58
N VAL A 34 -19.30 26.54 36.87
CA VAL A 34 -18.66 27.85 36.75
C VAL A 34 -19.21 28.56 35.50
N PRO A 35 -19.59 29.86 35.60
CA PRO A 35 -19.99 30.65 34.44
C PRO A 35 -18.89 30.72 33.38
N ARG A 36 -19.27 30.68 32.09
CA ARG A 36 -18.33 30.93 30.98
C ARG A 36 -17.71 32.33 31.15
N GLY A 37 -16.41 32.44 30.91
CA GLY A 37 -15.65 33.69 31.06
C GLY A 37 -15.07 33.92 32.47
N ALA A 38 -15.62 33.28 33.51
CA ALA A 38 -15.17 33.50 34.89
C ALA A 38 -13.74 32.97 35.20
N LEU A 39 -13.15 32.18 34.30
CA LEU A 39 -11.77 31.68 34.38
C LEU A 39 -10.97 32.00 33.10
N GLY A 40 -11.31 33.09 32.43
CA GLY A 40 -10.76 33.45 31.12
C GLY A 40 -11.55 32.84 29.95
N TYR A 41 -10.98 32.96 28.76
CA TYR A 41 -11.59 32.63 27.47
C TYR A 41 -11.13 31.24 27.01
N PHE A 42 -12.09 30.33 26.90
CA PHE A 42 -11.88 29.04 26.25
C PHE A 42 -13.24 28.47 25.86
N ASP A 43 -13.24 27.58 24.88
CA ASP A 43 -14.48 27.04 24.33
C ASP A 43 -14.97 25.84 25.10
N ALA A 44 -14.07 24.90 25.42
CA ALA A 44 -14.48 23.63 25.98
C ALA A 44 -13.40 22.96 26.85
N LEU A 45 -13.87 22.33 27.93
CA LEU A 45 -13.15 21.22 28.56
C LEU A 45 -13.62 19.92 27.91
N SER A 46 -12.90 19.52 26.88
CA SER A 46 -13.20 18.33 26.08
C SER A 46 -11.91 17.78 25.47
N SER A 47 -11.97 16.51 25.06
CA SER A 47 -10.87 15.81 24.39
C SER A 47 -11.30 15.33 23.01
N GLU A 48 -10.34 15.35 22.09
CA GLU A 48 -10.39 14.78 20.76
C GLU A 48 -9.01 14.18 20.44
N PRO A 49 -8.92 13.16 19.57
CA PRO A 49 -7.63 12.70 19.06
C PRO A 49 -6.92 13.84 18.33
N LEU A 50 -5.59 13.96 18.51
CA LEU A 50 -4.79 14.94 17.78
C LEU A 50 -5.00 14.78 16.26
N ASP A 51 -5.29 15.85 15.55
CA ASP A 51 -5.46 15.81 14.09
C ASP A 51 -4.12 15.64 13.35
N VAL A 52 -4.16 15.05 12.15
CA VAL A 52 -2.97 14.89 11.29
C VAL A 52 -2.45 16.23 10.77
N THR A 53 -3.31 17.25 10.67
CA THR A 53 -2.95 18.61 10.23
C THR A 53 -1.92 19.30 11.13
N TYR A 54 -1.75 18.85 12.38
CA TYR A 54 -0.70 19.38 13.27
C TYR A 54 0.72 18.99 12.87
N THR A 55 0.89 17.96 12.04
CA THR A 55 2.20 17.47 11.61
C THR A 55 2.35 17.30 10.11
N ASP A 56 1.24 17.32 9.36
CA ASP A 56 1.16 16.86 7.98
C ASP A 56 1.83 15.49 7.76
N ASN A 57 1.85 14.66 8.82
CA ASN A 57 2.55 13.38 8.85
C ASN A 57 1.82 12.40 9.78
N ALA A 58 1.05 11.49 9.20
CA ALA A 58 0.25 10.50 9.92
C ALA A 58 1.07 9.62 10.88
N ALA A 59 2.28 9.21 10.48
CA ALA A 59 3.14 8.38 11.33
C ALA A 59 3.61 9.16 12.57
N ALA A 60 3.94 10.44 12.41
CA ALA A 60 4.25 11.31 13.54
C ALA A 60 3.02 11.49 14.43
N THR A 61 1.85 11.78 13.84
CA THR A 61 0.58 11.95 14.55
C THR A 61 0.26 10.73 15.41
N ASP A 62 0.48 9.51 14.91
CA ASP A 62 0.22 8.29 15.67
C ASP A 62 1.14 8.12 16.89
N VAL A 63 2.39 8.59 16.81
CA VAL A 63 3.28 8.64 17.99
C VAL A 63 2.77 9.70 18.96
N LEU A 64 2.45 10.90 18.48
CA LEU A 64 1.95 12.01 19.31
C LEU A 64 0.63 11.66 20.01
N ARG A 65 -0.33 11.03 19.30
CA ARG A 65 -1.62 10.55 19.84
C ARG A 65 -1.47 9.51 20.93
N ARG A 66 -0.35 8.80 21.02
CA ARG A 66 -0.07 7.86 22.11
C ARG A 66 0.53 8.54 23.34
N SER A 67 1.08 9.74 23.17
CA SER A 67 1.77 10.49 24.23
C SER A 67 1.01 11.73 24.70
N LEU A 68 -0.05 12.16 24.00
CA LEU A 68 -0.81 13.37 24.30
C LEU A 68 -2.28 13.07 24.56
N GLY A 69 -2.83 13.63 25.64
CA GLY A 69 -4.26 13.70 25.90
C GLY A 69 -4.74 15.15 25.94
N ILE A 70 -5.39 15.61 24.86
CA ILE A 70 -5.98 16.96 24.79
C ILE A 70 -7.11 17.05 25.82
N PHE A 71 -7.18 18.14 26.59
CA PHE A 71 -8.23 18.31 27.60
C PHE A 71 -8.92 19.68 27.58
N LEU A 72 -8.30 20.70 26.98
CA LEU A 72 -8.87 22.05 26.89
C LEU A 72 -8.71 22.58 25.46
N THR A 73 -9.75 23.24 24.98
CA THR A 73 -9.80 23.93 23.68
C THR A 73 -9.99 25.42 23.89
N LEU A 74 -9.09 26.22 23.33
CA LEU A 74 -9.14 27.68 23.34
C LEU A 74 -9.89 28.21 22.10
N CYS A 75 -10.31 29.47 22.17
CA CYS A 75 -11.18 30.10 21.16
C CYS A 75 -10.50 30.31 19.80
N ASP A 76 -9.18 30.45 19.79
CA ASP A 76 -8.33 30.61 18.60
C ASP A 76 -8.04 29.28 17.89
N GLY A 77 -8.51 28.16 18.43
CA GLY A 77 -8.19 26.82 17.94
C GLY A 77 -6.97 26.17 18.62
N SER A 78 -6.30 26.85 19.53
CA SER A 78 -5.23 26.27 20.35
C SER A 78 -5.77 25.20 21.30
N ARG A 79 -4.91 24.26 21.71
CA ARG A 79 -5.25 23.14 22.60
C ARG A 79 -4.26 23.03 23.74
N LEU A 80 -4.75 22.75 24.94
CA LEU A 80 -3.91 22.23 26.03
C LEU A 80 -4.03 20.72 26.10
N ALA A 81 -2.87 20.08 26.27
CA ALA A 81 -2.76 18.63 26.38
C ALA A 81 -1.93 18.23 27.61
N LEU A 82 -2.23 17.04 28.10
CA LEU A 82 -1.36 16.31 29.03
C LEU A 82 -0.37 15.49 28.20
N TRP A 83 0.92 15.67 28.47
CA TRP A 83 2.01 14.99 27.76
C TRP A 83 2.69 13.96 28.65
N ASN A 84 2.54 12.69 28.29
CA ASN A 84 3.29 11.59 28.90
C ASN A 84 4.72 11.53 28.32
N HIS A 85 5.65 12.16 29.03
CA HIS A 85 7.07 12.20 28.68
C HIS A 85 7.91 11.15 29.43
N GLY A 86 7.28 10.15 30.05
CA GLY A 86 7.95 9.11 30.84
C GLY A 86 8.42 9.54 32.24
N GLY A 87 8.02 10.72 32.70
CA GLY A 87 8.28 11.19 34.07
C GLY A 87 7.29 10.63 35.11
N LYS A 88 7.34 11.16 36.34
CA LYS A 88 6.42 10.77 37.44
C LYS A 88 4.95 11.07 37.17
N GLY A 89 4.66 11.95 36.21
CA GLY A 89 3.31 12.31 35.79
C GLY A 89 3.37 13.11 34.48
N PRO A 90 2.22 13.33 33.83
CA PRO A 90 2.18 14.06 32.58
C PRO A 90 2.30 15.58 32.81
N ALA A 91 3.06 16.24 31.94
CA ALA A 91 3.19 17.70 31.93
C ALA A 91 2.02 18.34 31.17
N VAL A 92 1.71 19.61 31.46
CA VAL A 92 0.75 20.38 30.67
C VAL A 92 1.50 21.12 29.57
N VAL A 93 1.06 20.95 28.33
CA VAL A 93 1.67 21.54 27.14
C VAL A 93 0.62 22.26 26.29
N LEU A 94 1.08 23.25 25.52
CA LEU A 94 0.28 23.98 24.53
C LEU A 94 0.61 23.48 23.12
N LEU A 95 -0.45 23.25 22.37
CA LEU A 95 -0.47 23.11 20.91
C LEU A 95 -1.20 24.34 20.36
N GLY A 96 -0.45 25.35 19.94
CA GLY A 96 -0.99 26.59 19.39
C GLY A 96 -1.60 26.40 18.00
N SER A 97 -2.61 27.20 17.67
CA SER A 97 -3.26 27.16 16.36
C SER A 97 -2.32 27.54 15.21
N GLU A 98 -1.29 28.35 15.47
CA GLU A 98 -0.26 28.76 14.50
C GLU A 98 1.02 27.91 14.61
N GLY A 99 0.96 26.77 15.31
CA GLY A 99 2.07 25.84 15.48
C GLY A 99 2.99 26.15 16.67
N GLU A 100 2.57 27.02 17.60
CA GLU A 100 3.31 27.25 18.83
C GLU A 100 3.33 26.01 19.72
N LEU A 101 4.50 25.67 20.25
CA LEU A 101 4.69 24.52 21.13
C LEU A 101 5.36 24.98 22.40
N LYS A 102 4.71 24.78 23.54
CA LYS A 102 5.19 25.31 24.84
C LYS A 102 4.92 24.34 25.99
N ASN A 103 5.88 24.22 26.90
CA ASN A 103 5.65 23.66 28.24
C ASN A 103 4.90 24.71 29.08
N VAL A 104 3.72 24.37 29.55
CA VAL A 104 2.87 25.28 30.35
C VAL A 104 3.08 25.04 31.83
N ALA A 105 3.06 23.78 32.26
CA ALA A 105 3.32 23.39 33.65
C ALA A 105 3.92 21.99 33.73
N PRO A 106 4.67 21.67 34.81
CA PRO A 106 5.26 20.35 34.97
C PRO A 106 4.22 19.25 35.26
N ASP A 107 3.03 19.62 35.73
CA ASP A 107 1.88 18.74 35.91
C ASP A 107 0.57 19.53 35.99
N PHE A 108 -0.53 18.80 36.05
CA PHE A 108 -1.88 19.37 36.03
C PHE A 108 -2.22 20.17 37.30
N ASP A 109 -1.79 19.74 38.49
CA ASP A 109 -2.01 20.50 39.73
C ASP A 109 -1.26 21.84 39.70
N SER A 110 -0.01 21.83 39.22
CA SER A 110 0.80 23.06 39.07
C SER A 110 0.17 24.01 38.05
N PHE A 111 -0.40 23.49 36.96
CA PHE A 111 -1.17 24.28 35.99
C PHE A 111 -2.39 24.93 36.64
N LEU A 112 -3.24 24.17 37.31
CA LEU A 112 -4.46 24.70 37.94
C LEU A 112 -4.15 25.74 39.03
N LEU A 113 -3.09 25.52 39.83
CA LEU A 113 -2.63 26.49 40.84
C LEU A 113 -2.09 27.78 40.23
N ALA A 114 -1.49 27.71 39.04
CA ALA A 114 -1.04 28.89 38.29
C ALA A 114 -2.23 29.63 37.67
N TRP A 115 -3.18 28.89 37.09
CA TRP A 115 -4.39 29.44 36.48
C TRP A 115 -5.31 30.10 37.51
N SER A 116 -5.43 29.54 38.71
CA SER A 116 -6.19 30.16 39.81
C SER A 116 -5.61 31.50 40.29
N ARG A 117 -4.45 31.90 39.76
CA ARG A 117 -3.77 33.18 40.04
C ARG A 117 -3.69 34.07 38.81
N GLY A 118 -4.22 33.64 37.66
CA GLY A 118 -4.04 34.32 36.38
C GLY A 118 -2.59 34.36 35.91
N LYS A 119 -1.83 33.30 36.17
CA LYS A 119 -0.39 33.22 35.87
C LYS A 119 0.02 31.89 35.25
N CYS A 120 -0.85 31.26 34.47
CA CYS A 120 -0.53 30.01 33.78
C CYS A 120 0.32 30.23 32.51
N GLY A 121 0.45 31.47 32.06
CA GLY A 121 1.25 31.87 30.90
C GLY A 121 0.55 31.64 29.57
N ILE A 122 -0.79 31.58 29.57
CA ILE A 122 -1.67 31.49 28.40
C ILE A 122 -2.59 32.70 28.43
N GLY A 123 -2.47 33.60 27.44
CA GLY A 123 -3.16 34.91 27.43
C GLY A 123 -4.66 34.77 27.67
N ASP A 124 -5.33 33.96 26.84
CA ASP A 124 -6.78 33.72 26.96
C ASP A 124 -7.23 33.27 28.35
N LEU A 125 -6.40 32.51 29.07
CA LEU A 125 -6.73 31.99 30.41
C LEU A 125 -6.34 32.95 31.55
N ASP A 126 -5.33 33.78 31.32
CA ASP A 126 -4.79 34.74 32.28
C ASP A 126 -5.50 36.10 32.23
N GLU A 127 -6.23 36.40 31.15
CA GLU A 127 -7.13 37.56 31.06
C GLU A 127 -8.41 37.40 31.88
N GLU A 128 -8.96 38.51 32.36
CA GLU A 128 -10.25 38.57 33.06
C GLU A 128 -11.32 39.15 32.13
N HIS A 129 -12.56 38.69 32.30
CA HIS A 129 -13.68 39.19 31.52
C HIS A 129 -14.39 40.30 32.31
N ASP A 130 -14.45 41.52 31.75
CA ASP A 130 -14.98 42.69 32.47
C ASP A 130 -16.44 42.50 32.92
N ASP A 131 -17.24 41.79 32.12
CA ASP A 131 -18.66 41.50 32.40
C ASP A 131 -18.94 40.27 33.29
N VAL A 132 -17.93 39.54 33.78
CA VAL A 132 -18.14 38.31 34.57
C VAL A 132 -17.23 38.29 35.80
N GLU A 133 -17.82 38.09 36.99
CA GLU A 133 -17.06 37.96 38.22
C GLU A 133 -16.06 36.79 38.16
N SER A 134 -14.81 37.07 38.53
CA SER A 134 -13.71 36.10 38.49
C SER A 134 -13.96 34.92 39.45
N ALA A 135 -13.92 33.71 38.92
CA ALA A 135 -14.01 32.47 39.69
C ALA A 135 -12.63 31.97 40.18
N ARG A 136 -11.55 32.74 39.97
CA ARG A 136 -10.19 32.39 40.43
C ARG A 136 -10.08 32.17 41.94
N PRO A 137 -10.70 32.99 42.83
CA PRO A 137 -10.71 32.71 44.26
C PRO A 137 -11.43 31.41 44.60
N ALA A 138 -12.53 31.10 43.90
CA ALA A 138 -13.26 29.84 44.07
C ALA A 138 -12.44 28.64 43.61
N LEU A 139 -11.70 28.75 42.50
CA LEU A 139 -10.77 27.73 42.02
C LEU A 139 -9.65 27.48 43.05
N ALA A 140 -9.04 28.55 43.58
CA ALA A 140 -7.99 28.43 44.59
C ALA A 140 -8.49 27.73 45.87
N LYS A 141 -9.70 28.07 46.33
CA LYS A 141 -10.34 27.41 47.48
C LYS A 141 -10.63 25.94 47.20
N TRP A 142 -11.15 25.60 46.02
CA TRP A 142 -11.40 24.22 45.62
C TRP A 142 -10.09 23.41 45.57
N LEU A 143 -9.03 23.95 44.96
CA LEU A 143 -7.71 23.30 44.90
C LEU A 143 -7.12 23.02 46.29
N ALA A 144 -7.28 23.94 47.24
CA ALA A 144 -6.84 23.75 48.61
C ALA A 144 -7.59 22.61 49.31
N ALA A 145 -8.92 22.54 49.14
CA ALA A 145 -9.75 21.46 49.69
C ALA A 145 -9.40 20.10 49.07
N GLU A 146 -9.03 20.10 47.80
CA GLU A 146 -8.59 18.92 47.04
C GLU A 146 -7.14 18.50 47.34
N GLY A 147 -6.40 19.29 48.15
CA GLY A 147 -5.01 19.00 48.51
C GLY A 147 -4.00 19.16 47.39
N ALA A 148 -4.29 19.99 46.38
CA ALA A 148 -3.39 20.24 45.25
C ALA A 148 -2.06 20.87 45.73
N LYS A 149 -0.94 20.40 45.19
CA LYS A 149 0.40 20.90 45.53
C LYS A 149 1.16 21.23 44.25
N ARG A 150 1.91 22.35 44.30
CA ARG A 150 2.82 22.70 43.21
C ARG A 150 3.99 21.72 43.20
N SER A 151 4.33 21.21 42.03
CA SER A 151 5.50 20.39 41.80
C SER A 151 6.72 21.24 41.50
N SER A 152 7.87 20.76 41.97
CA SER A 152 9.19 21.28 41.62
C SER A 152 9.83 20.53 40.44
N ALA A 153 9.14 19.54 39.87
CA ALA A 153 9.63 18.80 38.72
C ALA A 153 9.79 19.72 37.51
N THR A 154 10.76 19.42 36.66
CA THR A 154 10.93 20.05 35.35
C THR A 154 10.63 19.01 34.28
N ALA A 155 9.71 19.35 33.38
CA ALA A 155 9.46 18.56 32.18
C ALA A 155 10.55 18.87 31.13
N PRO A 156 10.93 17.90 30.30
CA PRO A 156 11.80 18.17 29.14
C PRO A 156 11.12 19.15 28.16
N SER A 157 11.89 19.72 27.24
CA SER A 157 11.38 20.63 26.21
C SER A 157 10.37 19.92 25.29
N PHE A 158 9.10 20.35 25.35
CA PHE A 158 8.03 19.82 24.52
C PHE A 158 8.28 20.11 23.04
N LYS A 159 8.66 21.35 22.71
CA LYS A 159 8.98 21.76 21.34
C LYS A 159 10.08 20.89 20.72
N SER A 160 11.14 20.62 21.47
CA SER A 160 12.26 19.79 20.99
C SER A 160 11.84 18.33 20.78
N TRP A 161 11.06 17.78 21.71
CA TRP A 161 10.53 16.42 21.58
C TRP A 161 9.57 16.28 20.40
N PHE A 162 8.64 17.23 20.23
CA PHE A 162 7.67 17.23 19.16
C PHE A 162 8.37 17.29 17.80
N LYS A 163 9.30 18.24 17.63
CA LYS A 163 10.11 18.35 16.41
C LYS A 163 10.86 17.05 16.12
N LYS A 164 11.55 16.48 17.11
CA LYS A 164 12.28 15.22 16.95
C LYS A 164 11.34 14.09 16.51
N THR A 165 10.15 14.02 17.10
CA THR A 165 9.15 12.99 16.77
C THR A 165 8.69 13.13 15.31
N VAL A 166 8.46 14.35 14.84
CA VAL A 166 8.11 14.63 13.44
C VAL A 166 9.29 14.31 12.50
N ASP A 167 10.50 14.75 12.84
CA ASP A 167 11.70 14.53 12.03
C ASP A 167 12.03 13.03 11.91
N ASP A 168 11.94 12.27 13.01
CA ASP A 168 12.17 10.81 13.04
C ASP A 168 11.12 10.03 12.23
N ALA A 169 9.90 10.58 12.12
CA ALA A 169 8.82 10.02 11.32
C ALA A 169 8.82 10.53 9.87
N SER A 170 9.77 11.37 9.48
CA SER A 170 9.85 11.88 8.11
C SER A 170 10.12 10.75 7.09
N PRO A 171 9.68 10.89 5.83
CA PRO A 171 9.99 9.93 4.78
C PRO A 171 11.50 9.68 4.63
N ALA A 172 12.33 10.72 4.77
CA ALA A 172 13.78 10.61 4.70
C ALA A 172 14.38 9.81 5.86
N ALA A 173 13.93 10.04 7.09
CA ALA A 173 14.37 9.28 8.26
C ALA A 173 13.94 7.80 8.15
N ARG A 174 12.70 7.55 7.69
CA ARG A 174 12.21 6.19 7.41
C ARG A 174 13.04 5.51 6.34
N LYS A 175 13.32 6.18 5.22
CA LYS A 175 14.17 5.66 4.13
C LYS A 175 15.56 5.30 4.65
N LYS A 176 16.18 6.18 5.44
CA LYS A 176 17.49 5.90 6.07
C LYS A 176 17.46 4.70 7.02
N LYS A 177 16.40 4.57 7.82
CA LYS A 177 16.22 3.41 8.73
C LYS A 177 16.04 2.11 7.96
N LEU A 178 15.24 2.14 6.89
CA LEU A 178 15.04 1.00 6.00
C LEU A 178 16.33 0.61 5.28
N ALA A 179 17.09 1.57 4.75
CA ALA A 179 18.39 1.33 4.13
C ALA A 179 19.39 0.68 5.10
N SER A 180 19.45 1.17 6.34
CA SER A 180 20.29 0.56 7.39
C SER A 180 19.84 -0.86 7.74
N ALA A 181 18.53 -1.12 7.80
CA ALA A 181 17.99 -2.44 8.05
C ALA A 181 18.24 -3.40 6.87
N ALA A 182 18.09 -2.93 5.63
CA ALA A 182 18.36 -3.66 4.40
C ALA A 182 19.84 -4.05 4.32
N SER A 183 20.75 -3.11 4.52
CA SER A 183 22.19 -3.37 4.60
C SER A 183 22.53 -4.41 5.68
N ALA A 184 21.92 -4.29 6.87
CA ALA A 184 22.11 -5.27 7.95
C ALA A 184 21.51 -6.66 7.63
N ALA A 185 20.47 -6.73 6.79
CA ALA A 185 19.88 -7.98 6.34
C ALA A 185 20.75 -8.64 5.25
N LEU A 186 21.25 -7.86 4.29
CA LEU A 186 22.17 -8.34 3.25
C LEU A 186 23.48 -8.85 3.87
N ALA A 187 24.04 -8.13 4.84
CA ALA A 187 25.24 -8.58 5.57
C ALA A 187 25.06 -9.92 6.31
N LYS A 188 23.81 -10.32 6.60
CA LYS A 188 23.50 -11.63 7.20
C LYS A 188 23.21 -12.71 6.17
N ALA A 189 22.85 -12.33 4.95
CA ALA A 189 22.65 -13.27 3.87
C ALA A 189 24.02 -13.75 3.37
N GLU A 190 24.31 -15.04 3.54
CA GLU A 190 25.67 -15.54 3.31
C GLU A 190 26.08 -15.46 1.83
N ARG A 191 25.14 -15.67 0.89
CA ARG A 191 25.43 -15.78 -0.56
C ARG A 191 24.26 -15.39 -1.46
N VAL A 192 24.61 -14.97 -2.68
CA VAL A 192 23.66 -14.73 -3.77
C VAL A 192 22.88 -16.00 -4.13
N ARG A 193 21.56 -15.88 -4.23
CA ARG A 193 20.69 -16.98 -4.63
C ARG A 193 20.78 -17.23 -6.15
N VAL A 194 21.12 -18.46 -6.53
CA VAL A 194 21.30 -18.88 -7.92
C VAL A 194 20.53 -20.16 -8.21
N ASP A 195 19.56 -20.10 -9.11
CA ASP A 195 18.81 -21.23 -9.66
C ASP A 195 18.95 -21.28 -11.19
N LEU A 196 20.04 -21.90 -11.62
CA LEU A 196 20.31 -22.14 -13.05
C LEU A 196 19.31 -23.08 -13.71
N ALA A 197 18.69 -23.99 -12.96
CA ALA A 197 17.71 -24.92 -13.52
C ALA A 197 16.45 -24.17 -13.93
N SER A 198 15.99 -23.24 -13.10
CA SER A 198 14.89 -22.32 -13.43
C SER A 198 15.22 -21.47 -14.66
N VAL A 199 16.41 -20.85 -14.75
CA VAL A 199 16.79 -20.07 -15.94
C VAL A 199 16.71 -20.89 -17.22
N ARG A 200 17.25 -22.12 -17.22
CA ARG A 200 17.19 -23.01 -18.38
C ARG A 200 15.77 -23.42 -18.73
N ALA A 201 14.93 -23.68 -17.73
CA ALA A 201 13.53 -24.03 -17.94
C ALA A 201 12.72 -22.90 -18.59
N GLN A 202 13.08 -21.64 -18.32
CA GLN A 202 12.42 -20.47 -18.91
C GLN A 202 13.00 -20.03 -20.25
N ALA A 203 14.19 -20.51 -20.61
CA ALA A 203 14.83 -20.15 -21.87
C ALA A 203 13.99 -20.61 -23.08
N PRO A 204 13.94 -19.82 -24.17
CA PRO A 204 13.32 -20.26 -25.41
C PRO A 204 13.94 -21.58 -25.91
N LYS A 205 13.14 -22.41 -26.59
CA LYS A 205 13.65 -23.67 -27.16
C LYS A 205 14.80 -23.37 -28.14
N GLY A 206 15.96 -24.00 -27.92
CA GLY A 206 17.16 -23.78 -28.74
C GLY A 206 17.87 -22.44 -28.47
N PHE A 207 17.57 -21.78 -27.34
CA PHE A 207 18.33 -20.62 -26.90
C PHE A 207 19.73 -21.05 -26.46
N ALA A 208 20.75 -20.51 -27.13
CA ALA A 208 22.14 -20.75 -26.79
C ALA A 208 22.62 -19.65 -25.83
N PHE A 209 22.91 -20.02 -24.59
CA PHE A 209 23.48 -19.08 -23.63
C PHE A 209 24.91 -18.69 -24.03
N PRO A 210 25.33 -17.43 -23.77
CA PRO A 210 26.72 -17.03 -23.92
C PRO A 210 27.65 -17.97 -23.13
N PRO A 211 28.83 -18.36 -23.64
CA PRO A 211 29.72 -19.32 -22.96
C PRO A 211 30.10 -18.94 -21.53
N ARG A 212 30.10 -17.64 -21.22
CA ARG A 212 30.41 -17.10 -19.89
C ARG A 212 29.26 -17.18 -18.90
N PHE A 213 28.03 -17.44 -19.35
CA PHE A 213 26.84 -17.41 -18.51
C PHE A 213 26.91 -18.37 -17.31
N GLU A 214 27.21 -19.65 -17.54
CA GLU A 214 27.31 -20.62 -16.45
C GLU A 214 28.52 -20.41 -15.53
N PRO A 215 29.73 -20.12 -16.06
CA PRO A 215 30.85 -19.71 -15.21
C PRO A 215 30.51 -18.52 -14.32
N PHE A 216 29.80 -17.51 -14.86
CA PHE A 216 29.36 -16.34 -14.11
C PHE A 216 28.40 -16.74 -12.99
N ALA A 217 27.35 -17.50 -13.29
CA ALA A 217 26.38 -17.95 -12.29
C ALA A 217 27.03 -18.78 -11.16
N LYS A 218 28.00 -19.64 -11.49
CA LYS A 218 28.76 -20.42 -10.49
C LYS A 218 29.67 -19.56 -9.63
N TRP A 219 30.23 -18.50 -10.19
CA TRP A 219 31.01 -17.52 -9.43
C TRP A 219 30.08 -16.72 -8.51
N LEU A 220 28.93 -16.27 -9.04
CA LEU A 220 27.95 -15.49 -8.32
C LEU A 220 27.38 -16.24 -7.11
N ALA A 221 27.09 -17.55 -7.25
CA ALA A 221 26.64 -18.41 -6.15
C ALA A 221 27.65 -18.53 -4.99
N LYS A 222 28.87 -18.02 -5.15
CA LYS A 222 29.91 -17.96 -4.10
C LYS A 222 30.13 -16.55 -3.57
N ALA A 223 29.61 -15.53 -4.25
CA ALA A 223 29.72 -14.15 -3.80
C ALA A 223 28.79 -13.91 -2.61
N PRO A 224 29.20 -13.09 -1.63
CA PRO A 224 28.33 -12.68 -0.54
C PRO A 224 27.16 -11.84 -1.07
N GLU A 225 25.99 -12.02 -0.45
CA GLU A 225 24.84 -11.14 -0.70
C GLU A 225 25.19 -9.72 -0.25
N GLY A 226 24.78 -8.70 -1.01
CA GLY A 226 25.21 -7.31 -0.75
C GLY A 226 26.65 -6.98 -1.16
N GLY A 227 27.43 -7.96 -1.64
CA GLY A 227 28.84 -7.75 -2.00
C GLY A 227 29.04 -7.06 -3.36
N LEU A 228 28.18 -7.31 -4.33
CA LEU A 228 28.29 -6.72 -5.68
C LEU A 228 27.41 -5.50 -5.90
N THR A 229 26.43 -5.32 -5.03
CA THR A 229 25.51 -4.18 -5.02
C THR A 229 24.93 -4.05 -3.61
N GLU A 230 24.44 -2.87 -3.24
CA GLU A 230 23.68 -2.65 -1.99
C GLU A 230 22.26 -3.24 -2.02
N ASN A 231 21.90 -3.92 -3.11
CA ASN A 231 20.58 -4.48 -3.36
C ASN A 231 20.57 -6.00 -3.21
N GLU A 232 19.38 -6.56 -3.01
CA GLU A 232 19.20 -8.01 -3.03
C GLU A 232 19.35 -8.51 -4.47
N LEU A 233 20.32 -9.39 -4.69
CA LEU A 233 20.66 -9.93 -5.99
C LEU A 233 20.22 -11.39 -6.09
N SER A 234 19.67 -11.76 -7.23
CA SER A 234 19.23 -13.13 -7.46
C SER A 234 19.34 -13.51 -8.93
N LEU A 235 19.64 -14.77 -9.18
CA LEU A 235 19.73 -15.35 -10.52
C LEU A 235 18.74 -16.50 -10.64
N PHE A 236 17.62 -16.28 -11.34
CA PHE A 236 16.62 -17.30 -11.64
C PHE A 236 15.83 -16.92 -12.90
N GLY A 237 15.14 -17.90 -13.51
CA GLY A 237 14.36 -17.69 -14.71
C GLY A 237 13.00 -17.08 -14.41
N TYR A 238 12.63 -16.02 -15.13
CA TYR A 238 11.30 -15.41 -15.01
C TYR A 238 10.45 -15.71 -16.25
N ARG A 239 9.16 -16.00 -16.03
CA ARG A 239 8.17 -16.20 -17.11
C ARG A 239 6.88 -15.41 -16.96
N HIS A 240 6.80 -14.54 -15.95
CA HIS A 240 5.63 -13.73 -15.68
C HIS A 240 5.29 -12.80 -16.85
N SER A 241 4.07 -12.25 -16.83
CA SER A 241 3.65 -11.24 -17.81
C SER A 241 4.67 -10.11 -17.85
N MET A 242 5.30 -9.92 -19.00
CA MET A 242 6.43 -9.01 -19.17
C MET A 242 5.96 -7.59 -19.50
N THR A 243 4.80 -7.47 -20.15
CA THR A 243 4.31 -6.21 -20.73
C THR A 243 2.83 -5.92 -20.48
N GLY A 244 2.10 -6.83 -19.80
CA GLY A 244 0.65 -6.75 -19.66
C GLY A 244 -0.10 -7.00 -20.97
N ASP A 245 0.59 -7.51 -21.99
CA ASP A 245 0.07 -7.82 -23.32
C ASP A 245 0.52 -9.23 -23.71
N ASP A 246 -0.41 -10.20 -23.66
CA ASP A 246 -0.10 -11.61 -23.88
C ASP A 246 0.51 -11.89 -25.26
N ALA A 247 0.15 -11.10 -26.27
CA ALA A 247 0.69 -11.30 -27.62
C ALA A 247 2.15 -10.82 -27.69
N VAL A 248 2.45 -9.67 -27.09
CA VAL A 248 3.83 -9.18 -26.97
C VAL A 248 4.66 -10.13 -26.11
N ASP A 249 4.11 -10.62 -25.01
CA ASP A 249 4.77 -11.57 -24.12
C ASP A 249 5.04 -12.91 -24.81
N ALA A 250 4.11 -13.39 -25.65
CA ALA A 250 4.30 -14.59 -26.45
C ALA A 250 5.47 -14.44 -27.44
N GLU A 251 5.64 -13.28 -28.07
CA GLU A 251 6.79 -13.01 -28.93
C GLU A 251 8.08 -12.86 -28.14
N LEU A 252 8.07 -12.11 -27.03
CA LEU A 252 9.22 -11.96 -26.14
C LEU A 252 9.72 -13.33 -25.65
N ARG A 253 8.83 -14.24 -25.24
CA ARG A 253 9.17 -15.60 -24.78
C ARG A 253 9.86 -16.47 -25.83
N LYS A 254 9.85 -16.08 -27.11
CA LYS A 254 10.61 -16.79 -28.17
C LYS A 254 12.06 -16.32 -28.27
N VAL A 255 12.37 -15.14 -27.76
CA VAL A 255 13.65 -14.45 -28.03
C VAL A 255 14.35 -13.92 -26.77
N LEU A 256 13.67 -13.88 -25.63
CA LEU A 256 14.16 -13.28 -24.38
C LEU A 256 14.16 -14.31 -23.25
N VAL A 257 15.21 -14.26 -22.42
CA VAL A 257 15.22 -14.91 -21.10
C VAL A 257 15.67 -13.89 -20.06
N LEU A 258 14.80 -13.58 -19.10
CA LEU A 258 15.16 -12.83 -17.89
C LEU A 258 15.82 -13.81 -16.92
N PHE A 259 17.02 -13.46 -16.44
CA PHE A 259 17.85 -14.40 -15.69
C PHE A 259 18.35 -13.87 -14.35
N MET A 260 18.26 -12.55 -14.12
CA MET A 260 18.78 -11.92 -12.91
C MET A 260 17.83 -10.81 -12.47
N ALA A 261 17.71 -10.61 -11.15
CA ALA A 261 17.07 -9.43 -10.60
C ALA A 261 17.89 -8.81 -9.49
N ALA A 262 17.88 -7.48 -9.46
CA ALA A 262 18.36 -6.66 -8.38
C ALA A 262 17.17 -5.92 -7.77
N ARG A 263 16.89 -6.19 -6.49
CA ARG A 263 15.78 -5.60 -5.75
C ARG A 263 16.28 -4.61 -4.73
N ASP A 264 15.83 -3.37 -4.87
CA ASP A 264 15.96 -2.34 -3.86
C ASP A 264 15.03 -2.68 -2.68
N LEU A 265 15.62 -3.09 -1.56
CA LEU A 265 14.88 -3.48 -0.35
C LEU A 265 14.21 -2.28 0.37
N VAL A 266 14.57 -1.06 0.00
CA VAL A 266 14.05 0.18 0.60
C VAL A 266 12.82 0.67 -0.15
N ASP A 267 12.93 0.77 -1.47
CA ASP A 267 11.86 1.28 -2.33
C ASP A 267 10.99 0.15 -2.93
N ASP A 268 11.34 -1.12 -2.68
CA ASP A 268 10.70 -2.34 -3.21
C ASP A 268 10.62 -2.39 -4.74
N VAL A 269 11.59 -1.77 -5.40
CA VAL A 269 11.72 -1.75 -6.85
C VAL A 269 12.64 -2.90 -7.28
N THR A 270 12.22 -3.66 -8.28
CA THR A 270 13.03 -4.76 -8.82
C THR A 270 13.40 -4.45 -10.27
N THR A 271 14.70 -4.31 -10.54
CA THR A 271 15.23 -4.28 -11.90
C THR A 271 15.59 -5.70 -12.32
N GLU A 272 14.96 -6.18 -13.39
CA GLU A 272 15.26 -7.47 -13.99
C GLU A 272 16.21 -7.30 -15.17
N VAL A 273 17.15 -8.22 -15.32
CA VAL A 273 18.14 -8.25 -16.40
C VAL A 273 17.94 -9.52 -17.23
N GLY A 274 17.97 -9.36 -18.55
CA GLY A 274 17.71 -10.42 -19.50
C GLY A 274 18.71 -10.51 -20.65
N LEU A 275 18.69 -11.65 -21.32
CA LEU A 275 19.40 -11.91 -22.57
C LEU A 275 18.40 -11.95 -23.72
N TRP A 276 18.55 -11.03 -24.67
CA TRP A 276 17.68 -10.90 -25.83
C TRP A 276 18.38 -11.34 -27.11
N LYS A 277 17.88 -12.40 -27.74
CA LYS A 277 18.36 -12.94 -29.01
C LYS A 277 17.71 -12.20 -30.17
N HIS A 278 18.52 -11.53 -30.99
CA HIS A 278 18.08 -10.87 -32.21
C HIS A 278 18.94 -11.28 -33.42
N SER A 279 18.30 -11.49 -34.57
CA SER A 279 18.91 -11.64 -35.91
C SER A 279 20.29 -12.33 -36.01
N GLY A 280 20.42 -13.55 -35.47
CA GLY A 280 21.62 -14.39 -35.63
C GLY A 280 22.87 -13.93 -34.87
N ALA A 281 22.79 -12.86 -34.08
CA ALA A 281 23.89 -12.34 -33.28
C ALA A 281 23.93 -12.97 -31.87
N THR A 282 25.03 -12.73 -31.16
CA THR A 282 25.14 -12.95 -29.71
C THR A 282 23.99 -12.23 -29.00
N PRO A 283 23.32 -12.85 -28.00
CA PRO A 283 22.26 -12.18 -27.26
C PRO A 283 22.76 -10.91 -26.59
N SER A 284 22.03 -9.81 -26.75
CA SER A 284 22.28 -8.56 -26.05
C SER A 284 21.75 -8.60 -24.62
N VAL A 285 22.29 -7.76 -23.75
CA VAL A 285 21.81 -7.61 -22.38
C VAL A 285 20.85 -6.43 -22.32
N ILE A 286 19.66 -6.69 -21.79
CA ILE A 286 18.60 -5.71 -21.58
C ILE A 286 18.24 -5.66 -20.11
N ALA A 287 17.62 -4.56 -19.68
CA ALA A 287 17.03 -4.45 -18.36
C ALA A 287 15.58 -3.95 -18.44
N ARG A 288 14.76 -4.45 -17.52
CA ARG A 288 13.37 -4.05 -17.30
C ARG A 288 13.28 -3.47 -15.89
N VAL A 289 12.88 -2.20 -15.80
CA VAL A 289 12.72 -1.51 -14.50
C VAL A 289 11.27 -1.60 -14.02
N ASP A 290 10.33 -1.57 -14.96
CA ASP A 290 8.89 -1.75 -14.73
C ASP A 290 8.24 -2.39 -15.97
N GLU A 291 6.93 -2.63 -15.94
CA GLU A 291 6.17 -3.28 -17.03
C GLU A 291 6.27 -2.56 -18.39
N SER A 292 6.62 -1.27 -18.39
CA SER A 292 6.67 -0.41 -19.56
C SER A 292 8.08 0.05 -19.94
N THR A 293 9.02 0.04 -19.01
CA THR A 293 10.36 0.60 -19.19
C THR A 293 11.38 -0.50 -19.50
N TRP A 294 11.76 -0.57 -20.78
CA TRP A 294 12.80 -1.44 -21.31
C TRP A 294 14.01 -0.64 -21.75
N ARG A 295 15.22 -1.12 -21.44
CA ARG A 295 16.46 -0.49 -21.88
C ARG A 295 17.46 -1.52 -22.40
N ASN A 296 18.19 -1.13 -23.42
CA ASN A 296 19.42 -1.81 -23.78
C ASN A 296 20.49 -1.46 -22.76
N VAL A 297 21.20 -2.47 -22.28
CA VAL A 297 22.26 -2.29 -21.28
C VAL A 297 23.62 -2.50 -21.94
N ALA A 298 23.77 -3.61 -22.67
CA ALA A 298 25.03 -3.93 -23.35
C ALA A 298 24.79 -4.77 -24.61
N PRO A 299 25.70 -4.73 -25.59
CA PRO A 299 25.60 -5.55 -26.79
C PRO A 299 25.78 -7.06 -26.55
N ASP A 300 26.40 -7.46 -25.45
CA ASP A 300 26.55 -8.84 -25.03
C ASP A 300 26.84 -8.95 -23.52
N LEU A 301 26.89 -10.19 -23.03
CA LEU A 301 27.13 -10.49 -21.61
C LEU A 301 28.51 -10.04 -21.14
N ASP A 302 29.57 -10.18 -21.93
CA ASP A 302 30.93 -9.81 -21.51
C ASP A 302 31.06 -8.30 -21.31
N THR A 303 30.48 -7.53 -22.24
CA THR A 303 30.42 -6.06 -22.16
C THR A 303 29.61 -5.61 -20.95
N PHE A 304 28.48 -6.25 -20.67
CA PHE A 304 27.68 -5.97 -19.48
C PHE A 304 28.45 -6.22 -18.18
N LEU A 305 29.09 -7.38 -18.05
CA LEU A 305 29.80 -7.73 -16.81
C LEU A 305 31.00 -6.81 -16.56
N LEU A 306 31.71 -6.39 -17.61
CA LEU A 306 32.77 -5.38 -17.52
C LEU A 306 32.23 -4.03 -17.05
N ALA A 307 31.13 -3.56 -17.65
CA ALA A 307 30.47 -2.31 -17.23
C ALA A 307 29.96 -2.40 -15.79
N TRP A 308 29.48 -3.56 -15.35
CA TRP A 308 29.08 -3.75 -13.95
C TRP A 308 30.26 -3.67 -13.01
N ALA A 309 31.36 -4.32 -13.33
CA ALA A 309 32.57 -4.27 -12.52
C ALA A 309 33.15 -2.85 -12.40
N SER A 310 32.91 -1.96 -13.37
CA SER A 310 33.28 -0.53 -13.33
C SER A 310 32.20 0.41 -12.78
N GLY A 311 30.98 -0.08 -12.50
CA GLY A 311 29.86 0.75 -12.07
C GLY A 311 29.20 1.56 -13.20
N GLU A 312 29.42 1.18 -14.46
CA GLU A 312 29.00 1.89 -15.68
C GLU A 312 27.83 1.21 -16.42
N THR A 313 27.06 0.34 -15.76
CA THR A 313 25.90 -0.34 -16.39
C THR A 313 24.76 0.61 -16.74
N GLY A 314 24.71 1.78 -16.09
CA GLY A 314 23.53 2.66 -16.10
C GLY A 314 22.33 2.07 -15.33
N ILE A 315 22.51 0.96 -14.61
CA ILE A 315 21.51 0.34 -13.73
C ILE A 315 21.84 0.72 -12.29
N ALA A 316 21.07 1.64 -11.71
CA ALA A 316 21.30 2.13 -10.35
C ALA A 316 21.30 0.98 -9.33
N GLU A 317 20.40 0.00 -9.51
CA GLU A 317 20.24 -1.14 -8.60
C GLU A 317 21.40 -2.15 -8.67
N LEU A 318 22.38 -1.97 -9.57
CA LEU A 318 23.59 -2.80 -9.63
C LEU A 318 24.83 -2.09 -9.09
N GLY A 319 24.68 -0.85 -8.59
CA GLY A 319 25.78 -0.08 -8.00
C GLY A 319 26.04 -0.38 -6.52
N GLY A 320 27.14 0.18 -6.01
CA GLY A 320 27.41 0.28 -4.56
C GLY A 320 27.93 -0.98 -3.85
N GLY A 321 28.43 -1.98 -4.59
CA GLY A 321 29.02 -3.17 -3.98
C GLY A 321 30.25 -2.89 -3.10
N ASP A 322 30.56 -3.84 -2.22
CA ASP A 322 31.81 -3.87 -1.46
C ASP A 322 33.02 -3.98 -2.40
N GLU A 323 34.02 -3.13 -2.19
CA GLU A 323 35.18 -3.03 -3.07
C GLU A 323 36.02 -4.32 -3.11
N GLY A 324 36.08 -5.08 -2.01
CA GLY A 324 36.77 -6.37 -1.98
C GLY A 324 36.11 -7.40 -2.89
N THR A 325 34.78 -7.46 -2.87
CA THR A 325 33.99 -8.34 -3.74
C THR A 325 34.05 -7.87 -5.20
N LEU A 326 33.97 -6.57 -5.46
CA LEU A 326 34.13 -5.99 -6.80
C LEU A 326 35.53 -6.25 -7.38
N ALA A 327 36.59 -6.16 -6.57
CA ALA A 327 37.94 -6.51 -7.00
C ALA A 327 38.04 -8.00 -7.40
N SER A 328 37.49 -8.91 -6.58
CA SER A 328 37.40 -10.34 -6.90
C SER A 328 36.63 -10.61 -8.20
N PHE A 329 35.58 -9.83 -8.45
CA PHE A 329 34.81 -9.92 -9.69
C PHE A 329 35.61 -9.45 -10.91
N ARG A 330 36.31 -8.31 -10.81
CA ARG A 330 37.22 -7.81 -11.86
C ARG A 330 38.32 -8.82 -12.19
N ASP A 331 38.93 -9.42 -11.17
CA ASP A 331 39.94 -10.47 -11.32
C ASP A 331 39.39 -11.71 -12.06
N TRP A 332 38.16 -12.11 -11.73
CA TRP A 332 37.49 -13.21 -12.41
C TRP A 332 37.25 -12.90 -13.89
N LEU A 333 36.86 -11.67 -14.23
CA LEU A 333 36.69 -11.21 -15.61
C LEU A 333 38.00 -11.22 -16.41
N VAL A 334 39.08 -10.71 -15.82
CA VAL A 334 40.43 -10.68 -16.43
C VAL A 334 40.93 -12.10 -16.71
N LYS A 335 40.83 -13.02 -15.73
CA LYS A 335 41.23 -14.43 -15.90
C LYS A 335 40.42 -15.12 -16.99
N GLY A 336 39.13 -14.79 -17.10
CA GLY A 336 38.26 -15.27 -18.16
C GLY A 336 38.47 -14.58 -19.52
N ARG A 337 39.41 -13.63 -19.65
CA ARG A 337 39.69 -12.87 -20.88
C ARG A 337 38.44 -12.20 -21.48
N ALA A 338 37.58 -11.64 -20.63
CA ALA A 338 36.42 -10.86 -21.10
C ALA A 338 36.90 -9.69 -21.97
N LYS A 339 36.21 -9.45 -23.09
CA LYS A 339 36.50 -8.33 -23.99
C LYS A 339 35.20 -7.59 -24.28
N PRO A 340 35.18 -6.24 -24.20
CA PRO A 340 34.01 -5.49 -24.60
C PRO A 340 33.82 -5.60 -26.12
N SER A 341 32.57 -5.65 -26.54
CA SER A 341 32.18 -5.55 -27.93
C SER A 341 31.83 -4.11 -28.28
N THR A 342 32.23 -3.68 -29.49
CA THR A 342 31.84 -2.38 -30.05
C THR A 342 30.53 -2.46 -30.84
N ALA A 343 29.90 -3.65 -30.90
CA ALA A 343 28.62 -3.81 -31.56
C ALA A 343 27.54 -2.95 -30.89
N ARG A 344 26.60 -2.46 -31.67
CA ARG A 344 25.43 -1.75 -31.15
C ARG A 344 24.26 -2.72 -31.06
N ALA A 345 23.68 -2.87 -29.87
CA ALA A 345 22.42 -3.60 -29.72
C ALA A 345 21.28 -2.85 -30.43
N PRO A 346 20.35 -3.56 -31.10
CA PRO A 346 19.11 -2.98 -31.57
C PRO A 346 18.29 -2.46 -30.38
N ASP A 347 17.39 -1.50 -30.61
CA ASP A 347 16.54 -0.92 -29.56
C ASP A 347 15.40 -1.87 -29.15
N ILE A 348 15.49 -2.43 -27.93
CA ILE A 348 14.45 -3.31 -27.39
C ILE A 348 13.12 -2.59 -27.21
N ALA A 349 13.11 -1.32 -26.80
CA ALA A 349 11.87 -0.57 -26.61
C ALA A 349 11.17 -0.34 -27.95
N ALA A 350 11.93 0.01 -28.99
CA ALA A 350 11.41 0.12 -30.36
C ALA A 350 10.90 -1.24 -30.88
N TRP A 351 11.60 -2.33 -30.59
CA TRP A 351 11.16 -3.68 -30.96
C TRP A 351 9.86 -4.08 -30.24
N VAL A 352 9.75 -3.86 -28.93
CA VAL A 352 8.53 -4.13 -28.15
C VAL A 352 7.37 -3.29 -28.68
N ALA A 353 7.59 -2.01 -28.99
CA ALA A 353 6.57 -1.14 -29.58
C ALA A 353 6.13 -1.64 -30.97
N LYS A 354 7.08 -2.11 -31.80
CA LYS A 354 6.80 -2.70 -33.11
C LYS A 354 5.97 -3.98 -32.95
N VAL A 355 6.39 -4.91 -32.10
CA VAL A 355 5.64 -6.14 -31.81
C VAL A 355 4.25 -5.81 -31.33
N ARG A 356 4.08 -4.84 -30.43
CA ARG A 356 2.77 -4.38 -29.97
C ARG A 356 1.91 -3.80 -31.10
N ALA A 357 2.51 -3.09 -32.05
CA ALA A 357 1.82 -2.54 -33.22
C ALA A 357 1.40 -3.64 -34.22
N GLU A 358 2.25 -4.64 -34.44
CA GLU A 358 1.99 -5.80 -35.32
C GLU A 358 1.03 -6.81 -34.67
N ALA A 359 1.14 -6.97 -33.36
CA ALA A 359 0.25 -7.75 -32.51
C ALA A 359 -1.08 -7.05 -32.22
N LYS A 360 -1.35 -5.87 -32.81
CA LYS A 360 -2.71 -5.33 -32.90
C LYS A 360 -3.57 -6.40 -33.55
N ARG A 361 -4.23 -7.16 -32.67
CA ARG A 361 -5.01 -8.34 -32.98
C ARG A 361 -5.89 -8.03 -34.19
N PRO A 362 -6.10 -8.97 -35.14
CA PRO A 362 -7.29 -8.90 -35.97
C PRO A 362 -8.45 -8.62 -35.01
N PRO A 363 -9.33 -7.65 -35.30
CA PRO A 363 -10.36 -7.19 -34.37
C PRO A 363 -10.94 -8.44 -33.75
N SER A 364 -10.80 -8.60 -32.42
CA SER A 364 -11.28 -9.78 -31.71
C SER A 364 -12.61 -10.10 -32.34
N LYS A 365 -12.75 -11.29 -32.95
CA LYS A 365 -13.99 -11.68 -33.67
C LYS A 365 -15.08 -11.20 -32.75
N LYS A 366 -15.78 -10.13 -33.15
CA LYS A 366 -16.55 -9.33 -32.20
C LYS A 366 -17.37 -10.35 -31.46
N VAL A 367 -17.17 -10.46 -30.14
CA VAL A 367 -18.16 -11.16 -29.32
C VAL A 367 -19.47 -10.55 -29.80
N GLY A 368 -20.30 -11.37 -30.45
CA GLY A 368 -21.48 -10.88 -31.17
C GLY A 368 -22.22 -9.92 -30.24
N ALA A 369 -22.80 -8.85 -30.77
CA ALA A 369 -23.35 -7.75 -29.97
C ALA A 369 -23.94 -8.24 -28.64
N VAL A 370 -23.17 -8.07 -27.55
CA VAL A 370 -23.44 -8.79 -26.28
C VAL A 370 -24.83 -8.42 -25.82
N GLY A 371 -25.65 -9.43 -25.58
CA GLY A 371 -27.03 -9.28 -25.13
C GLY A 371 -27.08 -8.50 -23.81
N LYS A 372 -28.20 -7.82 -23.56
CA LYS A 372 -28.47 -7.23 -22.25
C LYS A 372 -28.49 -8.38 -21.22
N PRO A 373 -27.86 -8.23 -20.05
CA PRO A 373 -27.88 -9.28 -19.03
C PRO A 373 -29.32 -9.59 -18.60
N PRO A 374 -29.68 -10.87 -18.39
CA PRO A 374 -31.00 -11.23 -17.89
C PRO A 374 -31.16 -10.75 -16.44
N ALA A 375 -32.40 -10.49 -16.02
CA ALA A 375 -32.68 -9.91 -14.70
C ALA A 375 -32.24 -10.81 -13.53
N ASP A 376 -32.23 -12.12 -13.75
CA ASP A 376 -31.90 -13.19 -12.81
C ASP A 376 -30.43 -13.69 -12.95
N MET A 377 -29.57 -12.92 -13.63
CA MET A 377 -28.20 -13.31 -13.93
C MET A 377 -27.40 -13.77 -12.70
N ALA A 378 -27.53 -13.08 -11.57
CA ALA A 378 -26.85 -13.42 -10.32
C ALA A 378 -27.27 -14.80 -9.76
N GLU A 379 -28.54 -15.15 -9.87
CA GLU A 379 -29.06 -16.45 -9.40
C GLU A 379 -28.61 -17.58 -10.32
N ARG A 380 -28.72 -17.37 -11.64
CA ARG A 380 -28.31 -18.36 -12.63
C ARG A 380 -26.82 -18.66 -12.57
N THR A 381 -25.99 -17.62 -12.45
CA THR A 381 -24.53 -17.80 -12.32
C THR A 381 -24.14 -18.59 -11.08
N MET A 382 -24.82 -18.37 -9.94
CA MET A 382 -24.57 -19.12 -8.72
C MET A 382 -24.73 -20.63 -8.91
N ALA A 383 -25.72 -21.07 -9.69
CA ALA A 383 -25.94 -22.49 -10.01
C ALA A 383 -24.89 -23.08 -10.96
N LEU A 384 -24.20 -22.24 -11.72
CA LEU A 384 -23.19 -22.66 -12.71
C LEU A 384 -21.75 -22.66 -12.17
N LEU A 385 -21.51 -22.06 -11.00
CA LEU A 385 -20.17 -21.95 -10.44
C LEU A 385 -19.51 -23.32 -10.15
N GLY A 386 -18.30 -23.49 -10.65
CA GLY A 386 -17.51 -24.72 -10.61
C GLY A 386 -17.85 -25.74 -11.70
N GLN A 387 -18.84 -25.47 -12.56
CA GLN A 387 -19.10 -26.35 -13.71
C GLN A 387 -18.02 -26.16 -14.80
N PRO A 388 -17.68 -27.22 -15.57
CA PRO A 388 -16.81 -27.11 -16.73
C PRO A 388 -17.29 -26.07 -17.74
N LYS A 389 -16.36 -25.39 -18.43
CA LYS A 389 -16.69 -24.35 -19.43
C LYS A 389 -17.56 -24.87 -20.59
N ASP A 390 -17.46 -26.16 -20.87
CA ASP A 390 -18.15 -26.89 -21.93
C ASP A 390 -19.42 -27.62 -21.42
N ALA A 391 -19.75 -27.48 -20.13
CA ALA A 391 -21.01 -27.98 -19.62
C ALA A 391 -22.18 -27.34 -20.38
N PRO A 392 -23.19 -28.11 -20.84
CA PRO A 392 -24.27 -27.59 -21.67
C PRO A 392 -24.99 -26.37 -21.07
N ALA A 393 -25.14 -26.34 -19.74
CA ALA A 393 -25.77 -25.24 -19.03
C ALA A 393 -24.91 -23.95 -19.05
N VAL A 394 -23.59 -24.09 -18.95
CA VAL A 394 -22.64 -22.97 -19.03
C VAL A 394 -22.59 -22.41 -20.45
N VAL A 395 -22.52 -23.28 -21.46
CA VAL A 395 -22.53 -22.90 -22.88
C VAL A 395 -23.84 -22.22 -23.26
N ALA A 396 -24.98 -22.77 -22.83
CA ALA A 396 -26.29 -22.17 -23.09
C ALA A 396 -26.41 -20.77 -22.46
N PHE A 397 -25.97 -20.62 -21.21
CA PHE A 397 -25.97 -19.34 -20.52
C PHE A 397 -25.05 -18.31 -21.21
N ALA A 398 -23.86 -18.70 -21.62
CA ALA A 398 -22.95 -17.83 -22.35
C ALA A 398 -23.53 -17.41 -23.72
N ASN A 399 -24.11 -18.36 -24.47
CA ASN A 399 -24.73 -18.10 -25.77
C ASN A 399 -25.91 -17.12 -25.66
N GLU A 400 -26.72 -17.20 -24.59
CA GLU A 400 -27.79 -16.23 -24.33
C GLU A 400 -27.26 -14.80 -24.15
N LEU A 401 -26.08 -14.67 -23.55
CA LEU A 401 -25.37 -13.40 -23.43
C LEU A 401 -24.68 -13.00 -24.74
N GLY A 402 -24.76 -13.79 -25.81
CA GLY A 402 -24.05 -13.56 -27.06
C GLY A 402 -22.55 -13.90 -26.99
N ILE A 403 -22.13 -14.72 -26.03
CA ILE A 403 -20.75 -15.16 -25.82
C ILE A 403 -20.62 -16.60 -26.33
N ASP A 404 -19.92 -16.76 -27.46
CA ASP A 404 -19.56 -18.08 -27.98
C ASP A 404 -18.28 -18.59 -27.30
N LEU A 405 -18.43 -19.41 -26.26
CA LEU A 405 -17.29 -20.00 -25.53
C LEU A 405 -16.44 -20.95 -26.39
N ALA A 406 -16.98 -21.49 -27.49
CA ALA A 406 -16.23 -22.36 -28.39
C ALA A 406 -15.34 -21.56 -29.34
N ALA A 407 -15.72 -20.32 -29.67
CA ALA A 407 -14.90 -19.39 -30.45
C ALA A 407 -13.71 -18.81 -29.68
N LEU A 408 -13.73 -18.87 -28.35
CA LEU A 408 -12.67 -18.39 -27.47
C LEU A 408 -11.62 -19.49 -27.29
N THR A 409 -10.65 -19.52 -28.21
CA THR A 409 -9.58 -20.53 -28.21
C THR A 409 -8.29 -20.07 -27.51
N ASP A 410 -8.17 -18.78 -27.19
CA ASP A 410 -7.01 -18.21 -26.50
C ASP A 410 -7.18 -18.32 -24.98
N ASP A 411 -6.17 -18.91 -24.33
CA ASP A 411 -6.12 -19.14 -22.89
C ASP A 411 -6.21 -17.85 -22.06
N SER A 412 -5.75 -16.71 -22.62
CA SER A 412 -5.86 -15.40 -22.00
C SER A 412 -7.29 -14.86 -22.00
N GLU A 413 -8.04 -15.12 -23.07
CA GLU A 413 -9.40 -14.63 -23.25
C GLU A 413 -10.38 -15.36 -22.34
N LEU A 414 -10.17 -16.66 -22.11
CA LEU A 414 -10.99 -17.45 -21.19
C LEU A 414 -10.67 -17.16 -19.71
N ASN A 415 -9.45 -16.75 -19.39
CA ASN A 415 -9.10 -16.42 -18.00
C ASN A 415 -10.03 -15.33 -17.46
N ARG A 416 -10.33 -14.29 -18.26
CA ARG A 416 -11.30 -13.24 -17.91
C ARG A 416 -12.03 -12.70 -19.13
N LEU A 417 -13.36 -12.89 -19.17
CA LEU A 417 -14.24 -12.34 -20.18
C LEU A 417 -14.90 -11.06 -19.67
N PHE A 418 -14.56 -9.94 -20.29
CA PHE A 418 -15.03 -8.61 -19.88
C PHE A 418 -16.20 -8.15 -20.74
N VAL A 419 -17.31 -7.78 -20.10
CA VAL A 419 -18.48 -7.18 -20.76
C VAL A 419 -18.69 -5.77 -20.21
N ALA A 420 -17.70 -4.91 -20.46
CA ALA A 420 -17.61 -3.57 -19.85
C ALA A 420 -18.86 -2.71 -20.07
N LYS A 421 -19.46 -2.77 -21.26
CA LYS A 421 -20.68 -2.03 -21.61
C LYS A 421 -21.90 -2.39 -20.74
N HIS A 422 -21.92 -3.59 -20.18
CA HIS A 422 -23.04 -4.10 -19.39
C HIS A 422 -22.69 -4.31 -17.91
N GLY A 423 -21.49 -3.92 -17.49
CA GLY A 423 -21.12 -3.90 -16.08
C GLY A 423 -20.83 -5.27 -15.47
N TYR A 424 -20.47 -6.29 -16.24
CA TYR A 424 -20.13 -7.60 -15.68
C TYR A 424 -18.92 -8.27 -16.35
N SER A 425 -18.38 -9.28 -15.68
CA SER A 425 -17.29 -10.10 -16.20
C SER A 425 -17.34 -11.54 -15.66
N PHE A 426 -16.72 -12.46 -16.38
CA PHE A 426 -16.59 -13.87 -16.01
C PHE A 426 -15.13 -14.28 -15.91
N ALA A 427 -14.82 -15.30 -15.11
CA ALA A 427 -13.50 -15.92 -15.09
C ALA A 427 -13.61 -17.45 -15.24
N PHE A 428 -12.80 -17.99 -16.15
CA PHE A 428 -12.62 -19.43 -16.33
C PHE A 428 -11.15 -19.81 -16.15
N PRO A 429 -10.60 -19.72 -14.93
CA PRO A 429 -9.19 -19.99 -14.67
C PRO A 429 -8.83 -21.44 -15.00
N MET A 430 -7.55 -21.66 -15.28
CA MET A 430 -6.99 -23.01 -15.27
C MET A 430 -6.90 -23.52 -13.83
N PRO A 431 -7.10 -24.81 -13.57
CA PRO A 431 -6.78 -25.41 -12.27
C PRO A 431 -5.31 -25.15 -11.93
N GLU A 432 -5.02 -24.77 -10.68
CA GLU A 432 -3.65 -24.59 -10.20
C GLU A 432 -2.91 -25.92 -10.01
N ASP A 433 -3.65 -27.04 -9.90
CA ASP A 433 -3.08 -28.38 -9.76
C ASP A 433 -2.71 -28.97 -11.13
N ASP A 434 -1.40 -29.07 -11.39
CA ASP A 434 -0.83 -29.69 -12.59
C ASP A 434 -1.24 -31.16 -12.80
N LYS A 435 -1.77 -31.84 -11.76
CA LYS A 435 -2.21 -33.24 -11.83
C LYS A 435 -3.68 -33.40 -12.21
N ALA A 436 -4.48 -32.35 -12.11
CA ALA A 436 -5.89 -32.41 -12.49
C ALA A 436 -6.07 -32.32 -14.02
N PRO A 437 -7.14 -32.89 -14.59
CA PRO A 437 -7.49 -32.64 -15.98
C PRO A 437 -7.58 -31.13 -16.23
N ARG A 438 -6.92 -30.66 -17.29
CA ARG A 438 -6.88 -29.26 -17.73
C ARG A 438 -8.23 -28.77 -18.27
N VAL A 439 -9.26 -28.84 -17.44
CA VAL A 439 -10.61 -28.40 -17.73
C VAL A 439 -10.86 -27.11 -16.97
N ARG A 440 -11.05 -26.02 -17.72
CA ARG A 440 -11.44 -24.73 -17.14
C ARG A 440 -12.86 -24.83 -16.58
N THR A 441 -13.07 -24.26 -15.41
CA THR A 441 -14.37 -24.20 -14.76
C THR A 441 -14.86 -22.77 -14.69
N PHE A 442 -16.18 -22.58 -14.68
CA PHE A 442 -16.76 -21.26 -14.45
C PHE A 442 -16.55 -20.88 -12.97
N ALA A 443 -15.47 -20.16 -12.68
CA ALA A 443 -15.02 -19.96 -11.30
C ALA A 443 -15.58 -18.70 -10.65
N SER A 444 -15.85 -17.64 -11.43
CA SER A 444 -16.45 -16.43 -10.87
C SER A 444 -17.21 -15.58 -11.88
N VAL A 445 -18.19 -14.84 -11.37
CA VAL A 445 -18.83 -13.69 -12.02
C VAL A 445 -18.64 -12.45 -11.17
N ARG A 446 -18.45 -11.30 -11.81
CA ARG A 446 -18.39 -10.00 -11.14
C ARG A 446 -19.39 -9.03 -11.72
N PHE A 447 -19.96 -8.22 -10.85
CA PHE A 447 -20.90 -7.15 -11.15
C PHE A 447 -20.27 -5.83 -10.73
N HIS A 448 -20.15 -4.91 -11.66
CA HIS A 448 -19.40 -3.68 -11.53
C HIS A 448 -20.31 -2.47 -11.42
N ARG A 449 -19.91 -1.54 -10.56
CA ARG A 449 -20.47 -0.19 -10.57
C ARG A 449 -19.94 0.63 -11.75
N ALA A 450 -20.68 1.65 -12.15
CA ALA A 450 -20.20 2.62 -13.15
C ALA A 450 -18.82 3.18 -12.78
N LYS A 451 -17.96 3.31 -13.79
CA LYS A 451 -16.60 3.82 -13.68
C LYS A 451 -15.66 2.98 -12.82
N ASN A 452 -16.08 1.80 -12.36
CA ASN A 452 -15.15 0.83 -11.80
C ASN A 452 -14.09 0.53 -12.87
N ARG A 453 -12.82 0.68 -12.51
CA ARG A 453 -11.65 0.40 -13.36
C ARG A 453 -10.98 -0.87 -12.92
N TRP A 454 -11.79 -1.89 -12.65
CA TRP A 454 -11.36 -3.18 -12.13
C TRP A 454 -10.24 -3.74 -13.03
N TRP A 455 -8.99 -3.44 -12.64
CA TRP A 455 -7.72 -3.67 -13.33
C TRP A 455 -7.58 -3.16 -14.78
N SER A 456 -7.77 -1.85 -15.02
CA SER A 456 -7.26 -1.20 -16.25
C SER A 456 -5.76 -1.44 -16.49
N TYR A 457 -5.00 -1.74 -15.43
CA TYR A 457 -3.57 -2.05 -15.46
C TYR A 457 -3.24 -3.38 -16.15
N ALA A 458 -3.94 -4.47 -15.82
CA ALA A 458 -3.60 -5.81 -16.36
C ALA A 458 -3.99 -6.03 -17.82
N LEU A 459 -4.82 -5.16 -18.39
CA LEU A 459 -5.19 -5.20 -19.81
C LEU A 459 -4.48 -4.11 -20.63
N GLY A 460 -3.65 -3.27 -20.00
CA GLY A 460 -3.00 -2.13 -20.64
C GLY A 460 -3.98 -1.15 -21.31
N ARG A 461 -5.22 -1.08 -20.83
CA ARG A 461 -6.31 -0.30 -21.45
C ARG A 461 -7.14 0.42 -20.39
N ASP A 462 -7.48 1.67 -20.66
CA ASP A 462 -8.43 2.44 -19.85
C ASP A 462 -9.87 1.97 -20.09
N VAL A 463 -10.19 0.76 -19.63
CA VAL A 463 -11.54 0.20 -19.68
C VAL A 463 -12.28 0.59 -18.41
N SER A 464 -13.42 1.27 -18.58
CA SER A 464 -14.35 1.56 -17.49
C SER A 464 -15.65 0.79 -17.71
N PHE A 465 -16.16 0.19 -16.64
CA PHE A 465 -17.44 -0.51 -16.69
C PHE A 465 -18.60 0.49 -16.63
N SER A 466 -19.67 0.19 -17.37
CA SER A 466 -20.99 0.72 -17.06
C SER A 466 -21.51 0.06 -15.78
N GLU A 467 -22.48 0.69 -15.11
CA GLU A 467 -23.11 0.05 -13.95
C GLU A 467 -23.90 -1.17 -14.40
N PHE A 468 -23.75 -2.28 -13.67
CA PHE A 468 -24.59 -3.45 -13.87
C PHE A 468 -26.04 -3.11 -13.54
N ALA A 469 -26.93 -3.25 -14.53
CA ALA A 469 -28.33 -2.84 -14.41
C ALA A 469 -29.26 -3.95 -13.87
N GLY A 470 -28.74 -5.16 -13.63
CA GLY A 470 -29.52 -6.29 -13.11
C GLY A 470 -29.56 -6.31 -11.58
N ALA A 471 -30.33 -7.26 -11.01
CA ALA A 471 -30.35 -7.47 -9.58
C ALA A 471 -29.01 -8.05 -9.09
N LEU A 472 -28.41 -7.44 -8.07
CA LEU A 472 -27.22 -7.98 -7.44
C LEU A 472 -27.56 -9.16 -6.52
N PRO A 473 -26.61 -10.07 -6.26
CA PRO A 473 -26.83 -11.19 -5.35
C PRO A 473 -27.38 -10.74 -3.99
N ARG A 474 -28.28 -11.56 -3.42
CA ARG A 474 -28.81 -11.37 -2.05
C ARG A 474 -29.48 -10.00 -1.80
N GLY A 475 -29.99 -9.35 -2.85
CA GLY A 475 -30.70 -8.07 -2.73
C GLY A 475 -29.77 -6.88 -2.46
N LEU A 476 -28.48 -7.02 -2.78
CA LEU A 476 -27.52 -5.93 -2.66
C LEU A 476 -27.85 -4.78 -3.63
N ALA A 477 -27.38 -3.58 -3.28
CA ALA A 477 -27.38 -2.41 -4.14
C ALA A 477 -26.04 -1.68 -4.02
N PHE A 478 -25.53 -1.15 -5.13
CA PHE A 478 -24.24 -0.44 -5.14
C PHE A 478 -24.22 0.82 -4.25
N THR A 479 -25.38 1.34 -3.85
CA THR A 479 -25.52 2.49 -2.95
C THR A 479 -25.40 2.14 -1.47
N GLN A 480 -25.35 0.86 -1.12
CA GLN A 480 -25.25 0.43 0.27
C GLN A 480 -23.85 0.68 0.83
N SER A 481 -23.81 1.23 2.03
CA SER A 481 -22.56 1.35 2.78
C SER A 481 -22.08 -0.01 3.28
N ARG A 482 -20.82 -0.10 3.70
CA ARG A 482 -20.28 -1.30 4.35
C ARG A 482 -21.13 -1.76 5.54
N GLY A 483 -21.59 -0.82 6.36
CA GLY A 483 -22.48 -1.11 7.50
C GLY A 483 -23.83 -1.67 7.06
N ASP A 484 -24.43 -1.13 5.99
CA ASP A 484 -25.71 -1.63 5.45
C ASP A 484 -25.58 -3.06 4.93
N VAL A 485 -24.48 -3.38 4.26
CA VAL A 485 -24.20 -4.73 3.76
C VAL A 485 -24.07 -5.73 4.91
N ILE A 486 -23.33 -5.38 5.97
CA ILE A 486 -23.20 -6.24 7.17
C ILE A 486 -24.56 -6.42 7.86
N ASN A 487 -25.36 -5.35 7.95
CA ASN A 487 -26.70 -5.44 8.52
C ASN A 487 -27.62 -6.35 7.70
N LEU A 488 -27.51 -6.31 6.37
CA LEU A 488 -28.32 -7.12 5.46
C LEU A 488 -27.90 -8.60 5.46
N LEU A 489 -26.61 -8.89 5.40
CA LEU A 489 -26.08 -10.25 5.19
C LEU A 489 -25.64 -10.93 6.49
N GLY A 490 -25.56 -10.19 7.58
CA GLY A 490 -24.99 -10.64 8.83
C GLY A 490 -23.45 -10.58 8.83
N LYS A 491 -22.85 -11.11 9.88
CA LYS A 491 -21.39 -11.09 10.09
C LYS A 491 -20.66 -11.81 8.93
N PRO A 492 -19.67 -11.18 8.28
CA PRO A 492 -18.89 -11.81 7.23
C PRO A 492 -18.04 -12.98 7.75
N THR A 493 -17.74 -13.94 6.87
CA THR A 493 -16.78 -15.01 7.15
C THR A 493 -15.34 -14.52 7.13
N LYS A 494 -15.05 -13.49 6.33
CA LYS A 494 -13.75 -12.82 6.28
C LYS A 494 -13.96 -11.33 6.05
N GLU A 495 -13.15 -10.52 6.73
CA GLU A 495 -13.22 -9.07 6.69
C GLU A 495 -11.82 -8.50 6.50
N ASP A 496 -11.62 -7.80 5.39
CA ASP A 496 -10.39 -7.06 5.06
C ASP A 496 -10.72 -5.57 4.85
N ASP A 497 -9.70 -4.73 4.65
CA ASP A 497 -9.86 -3.26 4.58
C ASP A 497 -10.79 -2.81 3.44
N ASP A 498 -10.71 -3.46 2.28
CA ASP A 498 -11.48 -3.08 1.08
C ASP A 498 -12.49 -4.13 0.61
N ASP A 499 -12.65 -5.26 1.28
CA ASP A 499 -13.69 -6.24 0.95
C ASP A 499 -14.28 -6.99 2.15
N LEU A 500 -15.47 -7.57 1.90
CA LEU A 500 -16.20 -8.42 2.81
C LEU A 500 -16.57 -9.73 2.12
N GLU A 501 -16.36 -10.86 2.79
CA GLU A 501 -16.66 -12.19 2.23
C GLU A 501 -17.71 -12.95 3.05
N TRP A 502 -18.61 -13.65 2.36
CA TRP A 502 -19.54 -14.64 2.94
C TRP A 502 -19.46 -15.95 2.15
N THR A 503 -18.87 -16.98 2.76
CA THR A 503 -18.75 -18.32 2.16
C THR A 503 -19.87 -19.25 2.66
N ASP A 504 -20.64 -19.80 1.73
CA ASP A 504 -21.58 -20.88 2.01
C ASP A 504 -20.83 -22.21 2.13
N LYS A 505 -20.82 -22.78 3.34
CA LYS A 505 -20.10 -24.02 3.63
C LYS A 505 -20.63 -25.24 2.87
N LYS A 506 -21.88 -25.24 2.43
CA LYS A 506 -22.49 -26.38 1.71
C LYS A 506 -22.09 -26.37 0.25
N THR A 507 -22.06 -25.21 -0.38
CA THR A 507 -21.81 -25.08 -1.82
C THR A 507 -20.35 -24.75 -2.13
N GLY A 508 -19.63 -24.17 -1.17
CA GLY A 508 -18.30 -23.58 -1.36
C GLY A 508 -18.34 -22.23 -2.06
N VAL A 509 -19.52 -21.73 -2.45
CA VAL A 509 -19.65 -20.44 -3.11
C VAL A 509 -19.41 -19.32 -2.11
N THR A 510 -18.59 -18.36 -2.51
CA THR A 510 -18.27 -17.16 -1.75
C THR A 510 -18.80 -15.92 -2.46
N LEU A 511 -19.59 -15.14 -1.73
CA LEU A 511 -19.98 -13.78 -2.09
C LEU A 511 -18.91 -12.82 -1.56
N VAL A 512 -18.29 -12.03 -2.43
CA VAL A 512 -17.36 -10.96 -2.04
C VAL A 512 -17.97 -9.61 -2.42
N VAL A 513 -17.92 -8.65 -1.50
CA VAL A 513 -18.34 -7.27 -1.74
C VAL A 513 -17.12 -6.38 -1.57
N GLU A 514 -16.68 -5.76 -2.66
CA GLU A 514 -15.50 -4.89 -2.68
C GLU A 514 -15.94 -3.42 -2.61
N PHE A 515 -15.21 -2.64 -1.80
CA PHE A 515 -15.41 -1.21 -1.60
C PHE A 515 -14.28 -0.40 -2.24
N ALA A 516 -14.62 0.82 -2.66
CA ALA A 516 -13.67 1.74 -3.24
C ALA A 516 -12.66 2.23 -2.18
N SER A 517 -11.39 2.18 -2.55
CA SER A 517 -10.29 2.80 -1.82
C SER A 517 -10.04 4.21 -2.32
N GLN A 518 -9.13 4.94 -1.70
CA GLN A 518 -8.68 6.27 -2.16
C GLN A 518 -8.07 6.27 -3.58
N TRP A 519 -7.75 5.10 -4.14
CA TRP A 519 -7.17 4.94 -5.47
C TRP A 519 -8.22 4.76 -6.58
N ASP A 520 -9.48 4.55 -6.19
CA ASP A 520 -10.59 4.35 -7.13
C ASP A 520 -11.19 5.69 -7.59
N LYS A 521 -11.76 5.72 -8.80
CA LYS A 521 -12.58 6.87 -9.28
C LYS A 521 -14.01 6.87 -8.72
N ILE A 522 -14.27 5.96 -7.79
CA ILE A 522 -15.52 5.84 -7.04
C ILE A 522 -15.22 6.39 -5.63
N PRO A 523 -16.12 7.19 -5.02
CA PRO A 523 -15.89 7.72 -3.69
C PRO A 523 -15.51 6.62 -2.68
N ALA A 524 -14.50 6.89 -1.86
CA ALA A 524 -13.98 5.92 -0.91
C ALA A 524 -15.07 5.43 0.05
N GLY A 525 -15.09 4.12 0.32
CA GLY A 525 -16.08 3.47 1.17
C GLY A 525 -17.40 3.10 0.48
N GLU A 526 -17.61 3.48 -0.78
CA GLU A 526 -18.76 3.02 -1.55
C GLU A 526 -18.48 1.69 -2.25
N MET A 527 -19.51 0.87 -2.47
CA MET A 527 -19.37 -0.42 -3.15
C MET A 527 -18.90 -0.20 -4.60
N LYS A 528 -17.84 -0.91 -5.02
CA LYS A 528 -17.33 -0.88 -6.40
C LYS A 528 -17.66 -2.14 -7.20
N CYS A 529 -17.76 -3.28 -6.52
CA CYS A 529 -17.87 -4.58 -7.16
C CYS A 529 -18.57 -5.59 -6.24
N VAL A 530 -19.36 -6.49 -6.83
CA VAL A 530 -19.88 -7.69 -6.15
C VAL A 530 -19.43 -8.91 -6.94
N VAL A 531 -18.90 -9.91 -6.25
CA VAL A 531 -18.33 -11.12 -6.85
C VAL A 531 -19.02 -12.35 -6.30
N LEU A 532 -19.41 -13.27 -7.17
CA LEU A 532 -19.68 -14.64 -6.79
C LEU A 532 -18.53 -15.50 -7.30
N ARG A 533 -17.84 -16.21 -6.42
CA ARG A 533 -16.74 -17.13 -6.78
C ARG A 533 -16.85 -18.47 -6.07
N ARG A 534 -16.21 -19.49 -6.61
CA ARG A 534 -16.12 -20.81 -5.98
C ARG A 534 -14.68 -21.27 -5.91
#